data_AF-A0A351L7L4-F1
#
_entry.id   AF-A0A351L7L4-F1
#
_cell.length_a   1.000
_cell.length_b   1.000
_cell.length_c   1.000
_cell.angle_alpha   90.00
_cell.angle_beta   90.00
_cell.angle_gamma   90.00
#
_symmetry.space_group_name_H-M   'P 1'
#
loop_
_entity.id
_entity.type
_entity.pdbx_description
1 polymer ?
#
loop_
_entity_poly.entity_id
_entity_poly.type
_entity_poly.pdbx_seq_one_letter_code
_entity_poly.pdbx_strand_id
1 'polypeptide(L)'
;MPAKISRRLVIDASVARAAGGEDATNPISQNCRDFLKALWDFGHIIVMTPDIKQEWNKHQSIFAKRWRSSMVAKKQLEYRSDIPENRELWNAIDRLAATDKQRAEMFKDLRLIEAALATDKTVVSLDDNTARKFFTNAADEVDELKEIVWVNPAKPEEQAICWLENGAAPEKERRLGFRSAEVG
;
A
#
# COMPACT_ATOMS: atom_id res chain seq x y z
N MET A 1 -14.41 15.42 -21.22
CA MET A 1 -14.38 14.56 -20.03
C MET A 1 -13.33 15.13 -19.08
N PRO A 2 -13.57 15.21 -17.76
CA PRO A 2 -12.53 15.63 -16.83
C PRO A 2 -11.32 14.71 -16.99
N ALA A 3 -10.11 15.28 -16.92
CA ALA A 3 -8.88 14.49 -17.00
C ALA A 3 -8.90 13.42 -15.89
N LYS A 4 -8.66 12.16 -16.25
CA LYS A 4 -8.60 11.05 -15.29
C LYS A 4 -7.45 11.31 -14.33
N ILE A 5 -7.74 11.55 -13.05
CA ILE A 5 -6.73 11.85 -12.03
C ILE A 5 -5.94 10.57 -11.76
N SER A 6 -4.66 10.58 -12.13
CA SER A 6 -3.74 9.49 -11.81
C SER A 6 -3.15 9.72 -10.42
N ARG A 7 -3.25 8.70 -9.55
CA ARG A 7 -2.72 8.70 -8.18
C ARG A 7 -1.45 7.89 -8.05
N ARG A 8 -0.61 8.24 -7.07
CA ARG A 8 0.59 7.52 -6.66
C ARG A 8 0.27 6.57 -5.51
N LEU A 9 0.49 5.28 -5.72
CA LEU A 9 0.23 4.25 -4.73
C LEU A 9 1.52 3.53 -4.37
N VAL A 10 1.74 3.32 -3.07
CA VAL A 10 2.79 2.44 -2.56
C VAL A 10 2.21 1.04 -2.44
N ILE A 11 2.78 0.09 -3.17
CA ILE A 11 2.29 -1.29 -3.18
C ILE A 11 3.28 -2.19 -2.44
N ASP A 12 2.80 -2.84 -1.38
CA ASP A 12 3.56 -3.81 -0.61
C ASP A 12 3.95 -5.01 -1.49
N ALA A 13 5.13 -5.57 -1.22
CA ALA A 13 5.59 -6.81 -1.81
C ALA A 13 4.65 -8.00 -1.48
N SER A 14 3.88 -7.96 -0.40
CA SER A 14 2.85 -8.96 -0.09
C SER A 14 1.82 -9.12 -1.23
N VAL A 15 1.34 -8.01 -1.80
CA VAL A 15 0.41 -7.98 -2.94
C VAL A 15 1.09 -8.51 -4.20
N ALA A 16 2.30 -8.03 -4.48
CA ALA A 16 3.08 -8.46 -5.65
C ALA A 16 3.47 -9.95 -5.60
N ARG A 17 3.70 -10.48 -4.40
CA ARG A 17 3.98 -11.89 -4.15
C ARG A 17 2.72 -12.74 -4.34
N ALA A 18 1.58 -12.29 -3.82
CA ALA A 18 0.33 -13.04 -3.88
C ALA A 18 -0.30 -13.07 -5.28
N ALA A 19 -0.11 -12.03 -6.09
CA ALA A 19 -0.64 -11.93 -7.45
C ALA A 19 -0.17 -13.10 -8.33
N GLY A 20 -1.08 -14.03 -8.63
CA GLY A 20 -0.77 -15.26 -9.37
C GLY A 20 -0.81 -15.11 -10.88
N GLY A 21 -0.47 -16.19 -11.57
CA GLY A 21 -0.70 -16.33 -13.02
C GLY A 21 -2.19 -16.48 -13.35
N GLU A 22 -2.54 -16.59 -14.62
CA GLU A 22 -3.95 -16.68 -15.08
C GLU A 22 -4.65 -17.94 -14.54
N ASP A 23 -3.91 -19.03 -14.38
CA ASP A 23 -4.41 -20.31 -13.84
C ASP A 23 -4.59 -20.33 -12.32
N ALA A 24 -4.36 -19.21 -11.61
CA ALA A 24 -4.51 -19.15 -10.17
C ALA A 24 -5.99 -19.37 -9.77
N THR A 25 -6.23 -20.34 -8.88
CA THR A 25 -7.56 -20.66 -8.33
C THR A 25 -7.80 -20.05 -6.95
N ASN A 26 -6.73 -19.61 -6.28
CA ASN A 26 -6.84 -18.96 -4.97
C ASN A 26 -7.45 -17.55 -5.11
N PRO A 27 -8.54 -17.22 -4.41
CA PRO A 27 -9.20 -15.92 -4.51
C PRO A 27 -8.28 -14.72 -4.22
N ILE A 28 -7.40 -14.82 -3.21
CA ILE A 28 -6.43 -13.76 -2.88
C ILE A 28 -5.52 -13.50 -4.08
N SER A 29 -5.08 -14.58 -4.73
CA SER A 29 -4.17 -14.51 -5.86
C SER A 29 -4.82 -13.87 -7.09
N GLN A 30 -6.09 -14.20 -7.35
CA GLN A 30 -6.90 -13.58 -8.40
C GLN A 30 -7.14 -12.10 -8.10
N ASN A 31 -7.60 -11.77 -6.89
CA ASN A 31 -7.89 -10.40 -6.48
C ASN A 31 -6.66 -9.50 -6.57
N CYS A 32 -5.48 -9.96 -6.12
CA CYS A 32 -4.25 -9.20 -6.24
C CYS A 32 -3.84 -8.98 -7.70
N ARG A 33 -3.93 -10.02 -8.53
CA ARG A 33 -3.61 -9.94 -9.97
C ARG A 33 -4.53 -8.95 -10.67
N ASP A 34 -5.84 -9.05 -10.40
CA ASP A 34 -6.86 -8.24 -11.06
C ASP A 34 -6.80 -6.79 -10.58
N PHE A 35 -6.48 -6.55 -9.31
CA PHE A 35 -6.15 -5.22 -8.79
C PHE A 35 -4.94 -4.60 -9.50
N LEU A 36 -3.84 -5.35 -9.67
CA LEU A 36 -2.66 -4.85 -10.39
C LEU A 36 -2.97 -4.54 -11.87
N LYS A 37 -3.77 -5.39 -12.54
CA LYS A 37 -4.26 -5.11 -13.91
C LYS A 37 -5.09 -3.82 -13.94
N ALA A 38 -6.06 -3.67 -13.04
CA ALA A 38 -6.89 -2.48 -12.94
C ALA A 38 -6.07 -1.21 -12.67
N LEU A 39 -5.07 -1.26 -11.78
CA LEU A 39 -4.17 -0.13 -11.50
C LEU A 39 -3.47 0.36 -12.78
N TRP A 40 -2.95 -0.59 -13.57
CA TRP A 40 -2.32 -0.32 -14.87
C TRP A 40 -3.30 0.27 -15.89
N ASP A 41 -4.46 -0.37 -16.06
CA ASP A 41 -5.50 0.03 -17.02
C ASP A 41 -6.06 1.42 -16.69
N PHE A 42 -6.17 1.76 -15.41
CA PHE A 42 -6.75 3.01 -14.97
C PHE A 42 -5.79 4.18 -14.91
N GLY A 43 -4.51 4.00 -15.23
CA GLY A 43 -3.58 5.12 -15.37
C GLY A 43 -2.78 5.44 -14.10
N HIS A 44 -2.98 4.72 -13.00
CA HIS A 44 -2.31 5.02 -11.73
C HIS A 44 -0.80 4.72 -11.77
N ILE A 45 -0.07 5.34 -10.85
CA ILE A 45 1.37 5.29 -10.75
C ILE A 45 1.75 4.48 -9.51
N ILE A 46 2.66 3.52 -9.65
CA ILE A 46 3.29 2.89 -8.49
C ILE A 46 4.55 3.64 -8.07
N VAL A 47 4.71 3.82 -6.77
CA VAL A 47 5.89 4.42 -6.16
C VAL A 47 6.86 3.31 -5.75
N MET A 48 8.12 3.44 -6.15
CA MET A 48 9.19 2.55 -5.70
C MET A 48 10.36 3.34 -5.11
N THR A 49 10.68 3.06 -3.86
CA THR A 49 11.97 3.42 -3.25
C THR A 49 12.99 2.29 -3.46
N PRO A 50 14.28 2.50 -3.20
CA PRO A 50 15.28 1.45 -3.25
C PRO A 50 14.91 0.21 -2.43
N ASP A 51 14.38 0.41 -1.21
CA ASP A 51 14.00 -0.66 -0.28
C ASP A 51 12.79 -1.45 -0.79
N ILE A 52 11.72 -0.75 -1.22
CA ILE A 52 10.53 -1.40 -1.78
C ILE A 52 10.91 -2.20 -3.03
N LYS A 53 11.80 -1.64 -3.88
CA LYS A 53 12.33 -2.34 -5.05
C LYS A 53 13.11 -3.58 -4.66
N GLN A 54 13.93 -3.52 -3.62
CA GLN A 54 14.69 -4.67 -3.14
C GLN A 54 13.75 -5.77 -2.63
N GLU A 55 12.72 -5.40 -1.87
CA GLU A 55 11.76 -6.35 -1.33
C GLU A 55 10.94 -7.04 -2.42
N TRP A 56 10.47 -6.26 -3.41
CA TRP A 56 9.84 -6.81 -4.60
C TRP A 56 10.76 -7.76 -5.35
N ASN A 57 12.05 -7.42 -5.51
CA ASN A 57 12.99 -8.29 -6.21
C ASN A 57 13.18 -9.65 -5.51
N LYS A 58 13.03 -9.71 -4.18
CA LYS A 58 13.11 -10.95 -3.39
C LYS A 58 11.83 -11.78 -3.47
N HIS A 59 10.66 -11.14 -3.55
CA HIS A 59 9.39 -11.80 -3.25
C HIS A 59 8.32 -11.75 -4.34
N GLN A 60 8.42 -10.86 -5.33
CA GLN A 60 7.37 -10.70 -6.36
C GLN A 60 7.19 -11.98 -7.18
N SER A 61 5.95 -12.24 -7.60
CA SER A 61 5.66 -13.35 -8.51
C SER A 61 6.20 -13.08 -9.92
N ILE A 62 6.23 -14.13 -10.76
CA ILE A 62 6.56 -13.98 -12.19
C ILE A 62 5.58 -13.04 -12.89
N PHE A 63 4.29 -13.11 -12.53
CA PHE A 63 3.27 -12.20 -13.03
C PHE A 63 3.61 -10.76 -12.65
N ALA A 64 3.85 -10.48 -11.36
CA ALA A 64 4.14 -9.13 -10.87
C ALA A 64 5.42 -8.55 -11.49
N LYS A 65 6.45 -9.38 -11.73
CA LYS A 65 7.67 -8.96 -12.44
C LYS A 65 7.39 -8.50 -13.88
N ARG A 66 6.58 -9.26 -14.62
CA ARG A 66 6.17 -8.90 -16.00
C ARG A 66 5.31 -7.63 -15.99
N TRP A 67 4.32 -7.59 -15.11
CA TRP A 67 3.44 -6.44 -14.91
C TRP A 67 4.22 -5.17 -14.59
N ARG A 68 5.19 -5.24 -13.66
CA ARG A 68 6.06 -4.11 -13.31
C ARG A 68 6.86 -3.60 -14.51
N SER A 69 7.31 -4.49 -15.40
CA SER A 69 8.00 -4.09 -16.64
C SER A 69 7.06 -3.30 -17.57
N SER A 70 5.79 -3.69 -17.65
CA SER A 70 4.75 -2.94 -18.37
C SER A 70 4.47 -1.57 -17.75
N MET A 71 4.50 -1.44 -16.41
CA MET A 71 4.35 -0.16 -15.73
C MET A 71 5.48 0.81 -16.09
N VAL A 72 6.73 0.33 -16.16
CA VAL A 72 7.88 1.13 -16.62
C VAL A 72 7.69 1.57 -18.06
N ALA A 73 7.30 0.66 -18.96
CA ALA A 73 7.09 0.96 -20.37
C ALA A 73 6.01 2.03 -20.60
N LYS A 74 4.95 2.02 -19.78
CA LYS A 74 3.87 3.04 -19.81
C LYS A 74 4.17 4.31 -18.99
N LYS A 75 5.37 4.45 -18.39
CA LYS A 75 5.73 5.56 -17.49
C LYS A 75 4.79 5.70 -16.28
N GLN A 76 4.29 4.58 -15.78
CA GLN A 76 3.41 4.46 -14.61
C GLN A 76 4.15 3.95 -13.36
N LEU A 77 5.48 4.00 -13.37
CA LEU A 77 6.31 3.70 -12.21
C LEU A 77 7.16 4.92 -11.91
N GLU A 78 7.05 5.44 -10.69
CA GLU A 78 7.85 6.55 -10.19
C GLU A 78 8.89 6.00 -9.22
N TYR A 79 10.17 6.12 -9.59
CA TYR A 79 11.28 5.72 -8.73
C TYR A 79 11.74 6.90 -7.88
N ARG A 80 11.67 6.75 -6.55
CA ARG A 80 11.94 7.80 -5.56
C ARG A 80 13.08 7.39 -4.62
N SER A 81 14.31 7.57 -5.10
CA SER A 81 15.54 7.38 -4.30
C SER A 81 15.89 8.59 -3.43
N ASP A 82 15.16 9.69 -3.60
CA ASP A 82 15.32 10.95 -2.87
C ASP A 82 14.59 10.95 -1.52
N ILE A 83 13.69 9.99 -1.27
CA ILE A 83 12.95 9.88 -0.01
C ILE A 83 13.92 9.39 1.07
N PRO A 84 14.28 10.23 2.06
CA PRO A 84 15.17 9.81 3.14
C PRO A 84 14.40 9.02 4.20
N GLU A 85 15.15 8.31 5.05
CA GLU A 85 14.62 7.80 6.31
C GLU A 85 14.17 8.95 7.20
N ASN A 86 12.93 8.90 7.66
CA ASN A 86 12.37 9.82 8.64
C ASN A 86 12.63 9.29 10.06
N ARG A 87 13.83 9.58 10.58
CA ARG A 87 14.24 9.12 11.92
C ARG A 87 13.27 9.51 13.04
N GLU A 88 12.59 10.64 12.93
CA GLU A 88 11.62 11.08 13.93
C GLU A 88 10.41 10.15 13.96
N LEU A 89 9.88 9.80 12.79
CA LEU A 89 8.83 8.80 12.65
C LEU A 89 9.28 7.43 13.19
N TRP A 90 10.48 6.96 12.81
CA TRP A 90 11.02 5.70 13.33
C TRP A 90 11.09 5.67 14.86
N ASN A 91 11.60 6.74 15.48
CA ASN A 91 11.67 6.87 16.93
C ASN A 91 10.29 7.00 17.59
N ALA A 92 9.31 7.61 16.92
CA ALA A 92 7.93 7.67 17.41
C ALA A 92 7.31 6.27 17.42
N ILE A 93 7.43 5.52 16.32
CA ILE A 93 6.92 4.16 16.21
C ILE A 93 7.61 3.20 17.18
N ASP A 94 8.92 3.34 17.35
CA ASP A 94 9.71 2.55 18.31
C ASP A 94 9.17 2.72 19.74
N ARG A 95 8.88 3.95 20.16
CA ARG A 95 8.34 4.27 21.47
C ARG A 95 6.90 3.77 21.68
N LEU A 96 6.11 3.68 20.61
CA LEU A 96 4.72 3.24 20.65
C LEU A 96 4.56 1.72 20.57
N ALA A 97 5.59 1.00 20.14
CA ALA A 97 5.56 -0.45 20.08
C ALA A 97 5.61 -1.05 21.49
N ALA A 98 4.58 -1.79 21.88
CA ALA A 98 4.49 -2.37 23.22
C ALA A 98 5.39 -3.61 23.42
N THR A 99 5.83 -4.24 22.31
CA THR A 99 6.65 -5.46 22.32
C THR A 99 7.63 -5.47 21.16
N ASP A 100 8.73 -6.22 21.28
CA ASP A 100 9.70 -6.43 20.19
C ASP A 100 9.04 -7.03 18.94
N LYS A 101 8.04 -7.90 19.13
CA LYS A 101 7.28 -8.47 18.02
C LYS A 101 6.49 -7.39 17.29
N GLN A 102 5.74 -6.56 18.01
CA GLN A 102 4.99 -5.46 17.41
C GLN A 102 5.92 -4.49 16.69
N ARG A 103 7.03 -4.13 17.33
CA ARG A 103 8.09 -3.31 16.75
C ARG A 103 8.59 -3.87 15.44
N ALA A 104 8.94 -5.16 15.42
CA ALA A 104 9.44 -5.82 14.21
C ALA A 104 8.42 -5.85 13.07
N GLU A 105 7.12 -6.06 13.36
CA GLU A 105 6.07 -6.00 12.33
C GLU A 105 5.90 -4.57 11.78
N MET A 106 5.82 -3.56 12.64
CA MET A 106 5.71 -2.16 12.18
C MET A 106 6.93 -1.72 11.37
N PHE A 107 8.13 -2.13 11.77
CA PHE A 107 9.38 -1.71 11.10
C PHE A 107 9.51 -2.27 9.68
N LYS A 108 8.91 -3.43 9.38
CA LYS A 108 8.87 -3.98 8.01
C LYS A 108 8.13 -3.03 7.07
N ASP A 109 6.99 -2.53 7.52
CA ASP A 109 6.08 -1.73 6.69
C ASP A 109 6.27 -0.22 6.85
N LEU A 110 7.13 0.23 7.78
CA LEU A 110 7.40 1.64 8.00
C LEU A 110 7.99 2.33 6.76
N ARG A 111 8.79 1.61 5.97
CA ARG A 111 9.28 2.08 4.66
C ARG A 111 8.16 2.35 3.65
N LEU A 112 7.05 1.60 3.75
CA LEU A 112 5.87 1.84 2.91
C LEU A 112 5.17 3.14 3.34
N ILE A 113 5.07 3.37 4.65
CA ILE A 113 4.51 4.61 5.21
C ILE A 113 5.33 5.83 4.79
N GLU A 114 6.66 5.79 4.91
CA GLU A 114 7.53 6.90 4.48
C GLU A 114 7.32 7.26 3.00
N ALA A 115 7.29 6.23 2.14
CA ALA A 115 7.03 6.41 0.72
C ALA A 115 5.64 7.00 0.45
N ALA A 116 4.63 6.60 1.23
CA ALA A 116 3.27 7.08 1.10
C ALA A 116 3.16 8.54 1.55
N LEU A 117 3.76 8.89 2.69
CA LEU A 117 3.79 10.27 3.22
C LEU A 117 4.45 11.25 2.24
N ALA A 118 5.50 10.82 1.54
CA ALA A 118 6.19 11.62 0.54
C ALA A 118 5.47 11.71 -0.83
N THR A 119 4.30 11.07 -0.96
CA THR A 119 3.50 11.02 -2.19
C THR A 119 2.01 11.26 -1.90
N ASP A 120 1.11 10.40 -2.39
CA ASP A 120 -0.34 10.60 -2.26
C ASP A 120 -0.93 9.84 -1.05
N LYS A 121 -0.11 9.52 -0.05
CA LYS A 121 -0.52 8.93 1.26
C LYS A 121 -1.31 7.64 1.13
N THR A 122 -0.99 6.80 0.14
CA THR A 122 -1.74 5.56 -0.11
C THR A 122 -0.82 4.34 -0.06
N VAL A 123 -1.16 3.39 0.81
CA VAL A 123 -0.53 2.07 0.91
C VAL A 123 -1.53 0.99 0.50
N VAL A 124 -1.08 0.04 -0.31
CA VAL A 124 -1.84 -1.17 -0.65
C VAL A 124 -1.08 -2.37 -0.11
N SER A 125 -1.67 -3.11 0.82
CA SER A 125 -1.04 -4.23 1.51
C SER A 125 -2.07 -5.30 1.88
N LEU A 126 -1.61 -6.55 2.00
CA LEU A 126 -2.43 -7.66 2.49
C LEU A 126 -2.51 -7.74 4.02
N ASP A 127 -1.68 -6.97 4.74
CA ASP A 127 -1.65 -7.01 6.19
C ASP A 127 -2.70 -6.09 6.81
N ASP A 128 -3.79 -6.69 7.30
CA ASP A 128 -4.80 -6.00 8.10
C ASP A 128 -4.70 -6.25 9.60
N ASN A 129 -4.13 -7.39 9.99
CA ASN A 129 -4.26 -7.90 11.36
C ASN A 129 -3.05 -7.53 12.23
N THR A 130 -1.94 -7.16 11.61
CA THR A 130 -0.71 -6.75 12.29
C THR A 130 -0.37 -5.30 11.95
N ALA A 131 0.28 -5.02 10.82
CA ALA A 131 0.79 -3.70 10.50
C ALA A 131 -0.31 -2.63 10.46
N ARG A 132 -1.40 -2.86 9.70
CA ARG A 132 -2.52 -1.90 9.65
C ARG A 132 -3.07 -1.61 11.03
N LYS A 133 -3.34 -2.63 11.85
CA LYS A 133 -3.85 -2.45 13.22
C LYS A 133 -2.88 -1.65 14.09
N PHE A 134 -1.59 -1.97 14.03
CA PHE A 134 -0.59 -1.27 14.82
C PHE A 134 -0.41 0.19 14.40
N PHE A 135 -0.41 0.48 13.09
CA PHE A 135 -0.35 1.86 12.61
C PHE A 135 -1.66 2.63 12.85
N THR A 136 -2.83 1.97 12.78
CA THR A 136 -4.11 2.56 13.19
C THR A 136 -4.05 3.03 14.64
N ASN A 137 -3.52 2.22 15.56
CA ASN A 137 -3.35 2.62 16.95
C ASN A 137 -2.31 3.72 17.10
N ALA A 138 -1.17 3.62 16.41
CA ALA A 138 -0.13 4.65 16.45
C ALA A 138 -0.62 6.00 15.88
N ALA A 139 -1.62 5.99 15.00
CA ALA A 139 -2.22 7.19 14.45
C ALA A 139 -2.98 8.03 15.50
N ASP A 140 -3.26 7.51 16.70
CA ASP A 140 -3.80 8.33 17.80
C ASP A 140 -2.76 9.35 18.30
N GLU A 141 -1.48 8.98 18.25
CA GLU A 141 -0.34 9.75 18.77
C GLU A 141 0.51 10.40 17.66
N VAL A 142 0.46 9.86 16.43
CA VAL A 142 1.26 10.31 15.29
C VAL A 142 0.34 10.83 14.18
N ASP A 143 0.15 12.15 14.15
CA ASP A 143 -0.82 12.82 13.26
C ASP A 143 -0.62 12.53 11.76
N GLU A 144 0.63 12.40 11.31
CA GLU A 144 0.90 12.13 9.89
C GLU A 144 0.35 10.78 9.41
N LEU A 145 0.23 9.79 10.32
CA LEU A 145 -0.37 8.50 10.00
C LEU A 145 -1.87 8.59 9.76
N LYS A 146 -2.56 9.57 10.37
CA LYS A 146 -4.02 9.69 10.30
C LYS A 146 -4.52 9.83 8.86
N GLU A 147 -3.70 10.41 7.99
CA GLU A 147 -4.05 10.67 6.59
C GLU A 147 -3.65 9.54 5.63
N ILE A 148 -2.96 8.50 6.11
CA ILE A 148 -2.60 7.35 5.28
C ILE A 148 -3.85 6.53 4.96
N VAL A 149 -4.14 6.41 3.67
CA VAL A 149 -5.12 5.51 3.09
C VAL A 149 -4.50 4.12 3.01
N TRP A 150 -5.16 3.12 3.59
CA TRP A 150 -4.73 1.73 3.54
C TRP A 150 -5.77 0.88 2.83
N VAL A 151 -5.35 0.11 1.81
CA VAL A 151 -6.25 -0.73 1.01
C VAL A 151 -5.74 -2.17 0.95
N ASN A 152 -6.61 -3.13 1.26
CA ASN A 152 -6.36 -4.55 1.04
C ASN A 152 -7.14 -5.07 -0.18
N PRO A 153 -6.49 -5.35 -1.31
CA PRO A 153 -7.17 -5.82 -2.51
C PRO A 153 -7.72 -7.24 -2.36
N ALA A 154 -7.25 -8.02 -1.38
CA ALA A 154 -7.75 -9.37 -1.15
C ALA A 154 -9.14 -9.42 -0.50
N LYS A 155 -9.60 -8.31 0.08
CA LYS A 155 -10.88 -8.18 0.76
C LYS A 155 -11.96 -7.65 -0.19
N PRO A 156 -12.98 -8.44 -0.55
CA PRO A 156 -14.06 -7.99 -1.43
C PRO A 156 -14.80 -6.76 -0.90
N GLU A 157 -14.99 -6.66 0.42
CA GLU A 157 -15.64 -5.54 1.09
C GLU A 157 -14.92 -4.21 0.89
N GLU A 158 -13.61 -4.24 0.61
CA GLU A 158 -12.85 -3.04 0.32
C GLU A 158 -13.07 -2.50 -1.09
N GLN A 159 -13.73 -3.25 -1.98
CA GLN A 159 -14.08 -2.81 -3.34
C GLN A 159 -12.90 -2.13 -4.08
N ALA A 160 -11.69 -2.66 -3.92
CA ALA A 160 -10.45 -1.96 -4.29
C ALA A 160 -10.38 -1.61 -5.79
N ILE A 161 -10.94 -2.44 -6.67
CA ILE A 161 -10.98 -2.17 -8.12
C ILE A 161 -11.95 -1.03 -8.44
N CYS A 162 -13.17 -1.04 -7.87
CA CYS A 162 -14.14 0.04 -8.03
C CYS A 162 -13.55 1.37 -7.50
N TRP A 163 -12.84 1.32 -6.38
CA TRP A 163 -12.16 2.48 -5.82
C TRP A 163 -11.07 3.04 -6.76
N LEU A 164 -10.24 2.17 -7.37
CA LEU A 164 -9.29 2.59 -8.40
C LEU A 164 -9.98 3.21 -9.63
N GLU A 165 -11.05 2.57 -10.12
CA GLU A 165 -11.81 3.05 -11.28
C GLU A 165 -12.34 4.47 -11.05
N ASN A 166 -12.78 4.75 -9.82
CA ASN A 166 -13.26 6.06 -9.37
C ASN A 166 -12.12 7.04 -8.99
N GLY A 167 -10.89 6.78 -9.43
CA GLY A 167 -9.76 7.70 -9.31
C GLY A 167 -8.97 7.59 -8.01
N ALA A 168 -9.14 6.48 -7.26
CA ALA A 168 -8.40 6.19 -6.04
C ALA A 168 -8.47 7.35 -5.03
N ALA A 169 -9.67 7.88 -4.79
CA ALA A 169 -9.86 9.01 -3.90
C ALA A 169 -9.52 8.64 -2.44
N PRO A 170 -8.94 9.56 -1.63
CA PRO A 170 -8.57 9.27 -0.24
C PRO A 170 -9.79 9.29 0.69
N GLU A 171 -10.65 8.28 0.55
CA GLU A 171 -11.86 8.06 1.32
C GLU A 171 -11.56 8.01 2.81
N LYS A 172 -12.35 8.73 3.61
CA LYS A 172 -12.13 8.84 5.07
C LYS A 172 -12.09 7.48 5.74
N GLU A 173 -12.98 6.57 5.37
CA GLU A 173 -13.13 5.24 5.97
C GLU A 173 -11.92 4.32 5.76
N ARG A 174 -11.09 4.61 4.75
CA ARG A 174 -9.86 3.85 4.46
C ARG A 174 -8.65 4.38 5.22
N ARG A 175 -8.77 5.52 5.89
CA ARG A 175 -7.66 6.16 6.57
C ARG A 175 -7.35 5.47 7.89
N LEU A 176 -6.08 5.36 8.24
CA LEU A 176 -5.66 4.80 9.54
C LEU A 176 -6.18 5.61 10.74
N GLY A 177 -6.39 6.92 10.57
CA GLY A 177 -6.98 7.79 11.58
C GLY A 177 -8.50 7.70 11.69
N PHE A 178 -9.17 6.92 10.84
CA PHE A 178 -10.62 6.78 10.91
C PHE A 178 -11.01 5.94 12.13
N ARG A 179 -12.05 6.40 12.82
CA ARG A 179 -12.74 5.66 13.87
C ARG A 179 -14.19 5.58 13.44
N SER A 180 -14.68 4.39 13.13
CA SER A 180 -16.12 4.20 13.00
C SER A 180 -16.74 4.61 14.33
N ALA A 181 -17.70 5.54 14.31
CA ALA A 181 -18.47 5.83 15.51
C ALA A 181 -19.07 4.52 16.00
N GLU A 182 -18.72 4.09 17.21
CA GLU A 182 -19.38 2.96 17.84
C GLU A 182 -20.88 3.29 17.89
N VAL A 183 -21.69 2.47 17.22
CA VAL A 183 -23.13 2.44 17.51
C VAL A 183 -23.21 1.85 18.91
N GLY A 184 -23.31 2.74 19.91
CA GLY A 184 -23.59 2.38 21.30
C GLY A 184 -24.96 1.73 21.46
#